data_AF-A0A351H660-F1
#
_entry.id   AF-A0A351H660-F1
#
_cell.length_a   1.000
_cell.length_b   1.000
_cell.length_c   1.000
_cell.angle_alpha   90.00
_cell.angle_beta   90.00
_cell.angle_gamma   90.00
#
_symmetry.space_group_name_H-M   'P 1'
#
loop_
_entity.id
_entity.type
_entity.pdbx_description
1 polymer ?
#
loop_
_entity_poly.entity_id
_entity_poly.type
_entity_poly.pdbx_seq_one_letter_code
_entity_poly.pdbx_strand_id
1 'polypeptide(L)'
;MLFKKLIRTMGLYRAQFISMIIMIALGVGIFVGFNMEWVSIDENTSEFFKETGFADYRISSEKGFSKEELESIKKISGVEDASRFLSVNADVKEKSGDGAALTVTENADVSGMMLISGEKYSKDDTDGVWLSDKYAAANGFKLGDSITFKYKNLEIKCKIKGLIKASEYLICVRDSSQLM
;
A
#
# COMPACT_ATOMS: atom_id res chain seq x y z
N MET A 1 -37.39 46.44 0.53
CA MET A 1 -36.54 47.53 1.08
C MET A 1 -35.41 47.04 2.00
N LEU A 2 -35.61 45.99 2.81
CA LEU A 2 -34.62 45.47 3.77
C LEU A 2 -33.32 44.95 3.12
N PHE A 3 -33.39 44.14 2.06
CA PHE A 3 -32.20 43.60 1.37
C PHE A 3 -31.27 44.69 0.80
N LYS A 4 -31.84 45.73 0.17
CA LYS A 4 -31.07 46.89 -0.33
C LYS A 4 -30.37 47.63 0.81
N LYS A 5 -31.02 47.75 1.98
CA LYS A 5 -30.43 48.35 3.18
C LYS A 5 -29.26 47.51 3.71
N LEU A 6 -29.42 46.18 3.73
CA LEU A 6 -28.40 45.22 4.18
C LEU A 6 -27.13 45.30 3.30
N ILE A 7 -27.28 45.31 1.98
CA ILE A 7 -26.16 45.46 1.03
C ILE A 7 -25.46 46.80 1.20
N ARG A 8 -26.21 47.90 1.37
CA ARG A 8 -25.62 49.21 1.63
C ARG A 8 -24.81 49.23 2.92
N THR A 9 -25.30 48.57 3.98
CA THR A 9 -24.61 48.44 5.27
C THR A 9 -23.33 47.59 5.16
N MET A 10 -23.37 46.46 4.44
CA MET A 10 -22.16 45.66 4.15
C MET A 10 -21.11 46.49 3.40
N GLY A 11 -21.55 47.34 2.47
CA GLY A 11 -20.70 48.29 1.76
C GLY A 11 -20.16 49.45 2.60
N LEU A 12 -20.77 49.76 3.76
CA LEU A 12 -20.27 50.76 4.73
C LEU A 12 -19.21 50.15 5.65
N TYR A 13 -19.43 48.92 6.13
CA TYR A 13 -18.54 48.20 7.06
C TYR A 13 -17.72 47.11 6.37
N ARG A 14 -17.11 47.43 5.22
CA ARG A 14 -16.48 46.43 4.33
C ARG A 14 -15.40 45.60 5.01
N ALA A 15 -14.51 46.24 5.78
CA ALA A 15 -13.41 45.54 6.44
C ALA A 15 -13.91 44.51 7.47
N GLN A 16 -14.87 44.89 8.32
CA GLN A 16 -15.45 43.98 9.31
C GLN A 16 -16.21 42.82 8.65
N PHE A 17 -16.98 43.10 7.60
CA PHE A 17 -17.73 42.07 6.88
C PHE A 17 -16.80 41.08 6.18
N ILE A 18 -15.72 41.56 5.56
CA ILE A 18 -14.68 40.70 4.95
C ILE A 18 -14.00 39.85 6.03
N SER A 19 -13.64 40.41 7.19
CA SER A 19 -13.06 39.63 8.29
C SER A 19 -13.99 38.51 8.77
N MET A 20 -15.30 38.78 8.87
CA MET A 20 -16.29 37.75 9.22
C MET A 20 -16.37 36.64 8.17
N ILE A 21 -16.38 36.99 6.88
CA ILE A 21 -16.35 36.01 5.79
C ILE A 21 -15.09 35.15 5.88
N ILE A 22 -13.92 35.76 6.07
CA ILE A 22 -12.65 35.03 6.17
C ILE A 22 -12.66 34.07 7.35
N MET A 23 -13.11 34.50 8.54
CA MET A 23 -13.21 33.60 9.70
C MET A 23 -14.15 32.42 9.44
N ILE A 24 -15.30 32.66 8.82
CA ILE A 24 -16.25 31.59 8.46
C ILE A 24 -15.64 30.66 7.41
N ALA A 25 -15.03 31.22 6.36
CA ALA A 25 -14.40 30.45 5.30
C ALA A 25 -13.25 29.59 5.81
N LEU A 26 -12.44 30.10 6.76
CA LEU A 26 -11.40 29.31 7.41
C LEU A 26 -11.99 28.17 8.24
N GLY A 27 -13.01 28.44 9.06
CA GLY A 27 -13.66 27.41 9.86
C GLY A 27 -14.29 26.31 9.01
N VAL A 28 -15.05 26.69 7.98
CA VAL A 28 -15.68 25.75 7.05
C VAL A 28 -14.63 25.04 6.19
N GLY A 29 -13.61 25.75 5.72
CA GLY A 29 -12.55 25.20 4.88
C GLY A 29 -11.74 24.14 5.61
N ILE A 30 -11.39 24.36 6.88
CA ILE A 30 -10.72 23.37 7.72
C ILE A 30 -11.62 22.15 7.93
N PHE A 31 -12.89 22.37 8.27
CA PHE A 31 -13.86 21.28 8.48
C PHE A 31 -14.03 20.41 7.23
N VAL A 32 -14.25 21.03 6.08
CA VAL A 32 -14.39 20.32 4.80
C VAL A 32 -13.08 19.63 4.42
N GLY A 33 -11.94 20.29 4.62
CA GLY A 33 -10.62 19.72 4.35
C GLY A 33 -10.38 18.41 5.09
N PHE A 34 -10.66 18.36 6.40
CA PHE A 34 -10.51 17.13 7.18
C PHE A 34 -11.48 16.02 6.75
N ASN A 35 -12.73 16.36 6.44
CA ASN A 35 -13.70 15.36 5.97
C ASN A 35 -13.30 14.80 4.60
N MET A 36 -12.83 15.65 3.69
CA MET A 36 -12.40 15.25 2.36
C MET A 36 -11.15 14.36 2.41
N GLU A 37 -10.20 14.68 3.30
CA GLU A 37 -9.03 13.83 3.53
C GLU A 37 -9.43 12.44 4.04
N TRP A 38 -10.35 12.37 5.02
CA TRP A 38 -10.83 11.10 5.56
C TRP A 38 -11.49 10.23 4.47
N VAL A 39 -12.41 10.81 3.70
CA VAL A 39 -13.12 10.09 2.62
C VAL A 39 -12.13 9.66 1.53
N SER A 40 -11.19 10.53 1.16
CA SER A 40 -10.17 10.21 0.15
C SER A 40 -9.28 9.02 0.59
N ILE A 41 -8.87 8.97 1.85
CA ILE A 41 -8.08 7.85 2.37
C ILE A 41 -8.90 6.55 2.32
N ASP A 42 -10.15 6.60 2.79
CA ASP A 42 -11.04 5.44 2.82
C ASP A 42 -11.31 4.87 1.42
N GLU A 43 -11.65 5.73 0.46
CA GLU A 43 -11.91 5.34 -0.93
C GLU A 43 -10.65 4.78 -1.60
N ASN A 44 -9.51 5.47 -1.50
CA ASN A 44 -8.27 5.04 -2.13
C ASN A 44 -7.74 3.74 -1.52
N THR A 45 -7.80 3.58 -0.19
CA THR A 45 -7.38 2.33 0.46
C THR A 45 -8.29 1.17 0.09
N SER A 46 -9.61 1.38 0.08
CA SER A 46 -10.58 0.35 -0.30
C SER A 46 -10.43 -0.08 -1.75
N GLU A 47 -10.24 0.87 -2.67
CA GLU A 47 -9.96 0.57 -4.09
C GLU A 47 -8.65 -0.20 -4.24
N PHE A 48 -7.58 0.25 -3.57
CA PHE A 48 -6.29 -0.43 -3.61
C PHE A 48 -6.34 -1.87 -3.07
N PHE A 49 -7.07 -2.11 -1.98
CA PHE A 49 -7.28 -3.46 -1.43
C PHE A 49 -8.05 -4.35 -2.40
N LYS A 50 -9.09 -3.80 -3.04
CA LYS A 50 -9.88 -4.53 -4.03
C LYS A 50 -9.06 -4.88 -5.28
N GLU A 51 -8.30 -3.94 -5.82
CA GLU A 51 -7.49 -4.15 -7.03
C GLU A 51 -6.34 -5.14 -6.83
N THR A 52 -5.87 -5.28 -5.60
CA THR A 52 -4.80 -6.23 -5.24
C THR A 52 -5.34 -7.54 -4.66
N GLY A 53 -6.66 -7.70 -4.52
CA GLY A 53 -7.28 -8.89 -3.93
C GLY A 53 -6.84 -9.14 -2.49
N PHE A 54 -6.69 -8.07 -1.69
CA PHE A 54 -6.20 -8.17 -0.30
C PHE A 54 -7.04 -9.15 0.52
N ALA A 55 -6.37 -10.09 1.20
CA ALA A 55 -7.05 -11.15 1.93
C ALA A 55 -7.83 -10.64 3.16
N ASP A 56 -9.10 -11.04 3.27
CA ASP A 56 -9.95 -10.71 4.43
C ASP A 56 -9.49 -11.40 5.72
N TYR A 57 -8.93 -12.62 5.59
CA TYR A 57 -8.50 -13.44 6.70
C TYR A 57 -7.09 -13.98 6.49
N ARG A 58 -6.32 -14.00 7.59
CA ARG A 58 -4.98 -14.58 7.64
C ARG A 58 -4.89 -15.59 8.77
N ILE A 59 -4.42 -16.78 8.42
CA ILE A 59 -4.08 -17.82 9.40
C ILE A 59 -2.56 -17.96 9.41
N SER A 60 -1.96 -17.87 10.58
CA SER A 60 -0.51 -17.95 10.76
C SER A 60 -0.13 -19.26 11.43
N SER A 61 0.92 -19.90 10.93
CA SER A 61 1.48 -21.14 11.48
C SER A 61 3.00 -21.12 11.35
N GLU A 62 3.72 -21.37 12.44
CA GLU A 62 5.19 -21.48 12.42
C GLU A 62 5.68 -22.66 11.57
N LYS A 63 4.88 -23.74 11.48
CA LYS A 63 5.19 -24.92 10.68
C LYS A 63 4.81 -24.74 9.20
N GLY A 64 4.05 -23.69 8.88
CA GLY A 64 3.44 -23.48 7.57
C GLY A 64 2.19 -24.34 7.34
N PHE A 65 1.68 -24.30 6.11
CA PHE A 65 0.51 -25.06 5.66
C PHE A 65 0.86 -25.93 4.45
N SER A 66 0.33 -27.15 4.44
CA SER A 66 0.37 -28.09 3.34
C SER A 66 -0.59 -27.69 2.21
N LYS A 67 -0.45 -28.31 1.04
CA LYS A 67 -1.38 -28.09 -0.09
C LYS A 67 -2.74 -28.70 0.23
N GLU A 68 -2.78 -29.80 0.96
CA GLU A 68 -4.00 -30.50 1.38
C GLU A 68 -4.83 -29.64 2.35
N GLU A 69 -4.18 -28.91 3.24
CA GLU A 69 -4.84 -27.94 4.13
C GLU A 69 -5.40 -26.76 3.35
N LEU A 70 -4.66 -26.22 2.37
CA LEU A 70 -5.16 -25.18 1.47
C LEU A 70 -6.43 -25.64 0.73
N GLU A 71 -6.41 -26.84 0.16
CA GLU A 71 -7.56 -27.43 -0.54
C GLU A 71 -8.74 -27.70 0.39
N SER A 72 -8.48 -27.98 1.66
CA SER A 72 -9.53 -28.14 2.67
C SER A 72 -10.19 -26.79 3.00
N ILE A 73 -9.40 -25.72 3.11
CA ILE A 73 -9.89 -24.35 3.33
C ILE A 73 -10.74 -23.88 2.14
N LYS A 74 -10.28 -24.11 0.91
CA LYS A 74 -11.03 -23.75 -0.32
C LYS A 74 -12.40 -24.43 -0.43
N LYS A 75 -12.61 -25.55 0.27
CA LYS A 75 -13.90 -26.28 0.29
C LYS A 75 -14.87 -25.76 1.34
N ILE A 76 -14.46 -24.86 2.23
CA ILE A 76 -15.34 -24.26 3.23
C ILE A 76 -16.33 -23.33 2.51
N SER A 77 -17.62 -23.51 2.80
CA SER A 77 -18.67 -22.66 2.23
C SER A 77 -18.42 -21.19 2.56
N GLY A 78 -18.38 -20.33 1.54
CA GLY A 78 -18.13 -18.90 1.67
C GLY A 78 -16.68 -18.47 1.45
N VAL A 79 -15.74 -19.41 1.25
CA VAL A 79 -14.39 -19.09 0.80
C VAL A 79 -14.39 -18.95 -0.72
N GLU A 80 -14.11 -17.75 -1.22
CA GLU A 80 -13.99 -17.50 -2.66
C GLU A 80 -12.65 -18.01 -3.21
N ASP A 81 -11.55 -17.64 -2.55
CA ASP A 81 -10.22 -18.12 -2.87
C ASP A 81 -9.32 -18.14 -1.63
N ALA A 82 -8.19 -18.86 -1.72
CA ALA A 82 -7.18 -18.93 -0.68
C ALA A 82 -5.80 -19.15 -1.30
N SER A 83 -4.77 -18.63 -0.63
CA SER A 83 -3.37 -18.81 -1.02
C SER A 83 -2.52 -19.18 0.18
N ARG A 84 -1.47 -19.97 -0.07
CA ARG A 84 -0.35 -20.05 0.87
C ARG A 84 0.55 -18.85 0.62
N PHE A 85 0.83 -18.15 1.71
CA PHE A 85 1.56 -16.91 1.70
C PHE A 85 2.77 -17.02 2.63
N LEU A 86 3.95 -16.70 2.12
CA LEU A 86 5.19 -16.69 2.88
C LEU A 86 5.81 -15.30 2.79
N SER A 87 6.15 -14.72 3.93
CA SER A 87 6.89 -13.47 4.03
C SER A 87 8.05 -13.67 5.00
N VAL A 88 9.26 -13.34 4.58
CA VAL A 88 10.46 -13.41 5.41
C VAL A 88 11.28 -12.13 5.29
N ASN A 89 11.91 -11.68 6.36
CA ASN A 89 12.85 -10.56 6.29
C ASN A 89 14.20 -11.07 5.75
N ALA A 90 14.64 -10.50 4.64
CA ALA A 90 15.91 -10.82 3.99
C ALA A 90 16.80 -9.58 3.91
N ASP A 91 18.10 -9.75 4.14
CA ASP A 91 19.07 -8.67 3.97
C ASP A 91 19.35 -8.43 2.49
N VAL A 92 19.59 -7.17 2.10
CA VAL A 92 19.91 -6.81 0.70
C VAL A 92 21.42 -6.65 0.57
N LYS A 93 22.07 -7.55 -0.18
CA LYS A 93 23.54 -7.63 -0.27
C LYS A 93 24.18 -6.35 -0.77
N GLU A 94 23.54 -5.68 -1.74
CA GLU A 94 24.02 -4.45 -2.36
C GLU A 94 23.89 -3.23 -1.43
N LYS A 95 23.14 -3.35 -0.33
CA LYS A 95 22.83 -2.27 0.61
C LYS A 95 23.13 -2.72 2.04
N SER A 96 24.37 -2.47 2.49
CA SER A 96 24.82 -2.86 3.82
C SER A 96 23.92 -2.31 4.92
N GLY A 97 23.40 -3.21 5.76
CA GLY A 97 22.49 -2.84 6.85
C GLY A 97 21.06 -2.56 6.41
N ASP A 98 20.68 -2.84 5.16
CA ASP A 98 19.32 -2.73 4.68
C ASP A 98 18.69 -4.12 4.49
N GLY A 99 17.36 -4.18 4.56
CA GLY A 99 16.59 -5.40 4.43
C GLY A 99 15.22 -5.14 3.80
N ALA A 100 14.64 -6.20 3.26
CA ALA A 100 13.32 -6.17 2.66
C ALA A 100 12.52 -7.40 3.07
N ALA A 101 11.21 -7.26 3.16
CA ALA A 101 10.30 -8.39 3.22
C ALA A 101 10.29 -9.07 1.85
N LEU A 102 10.81 -10.29 1.78
CA LEU A 102 10.74 -11.15 0.61
C LEU A 102 9.51 -12.05 0.74
N THR A 103 8.61 -11.90 -0.24
CA THR A 103 7.25 -12.43 -0.13
C THR A 103 6.87 -13.22 -1.35
N VAL A 104 6.23 -14.36 -1.12
CA VAL A 104 5.76 -15.28 -2.16
C VAL A 104 4.33 -15.67 -1.85
N THR A 105 3.46 -15.56 -2.86
CA THR A 105 2.10 -16.09 -2.85
C THR A 105 1.99 -17.14 -3.95
N GLU A 106 1.24 -18.22 -3.69
CA GLU A 106 0.94 -19.23 -4.72
C GLU A 106 -0.22 -18.83 -5.64
N ASN A 107 -0.98 -17.81 -5.24
CA ASN A 107 -2.08 -17.26 -6.01
C ASN A 107 -1.98 -15.73 -6.03
N ALA A 108 -1.79 -15.16 -7.22
CA ALA A 108 -1.66 -13.71 -7.39
C ALA A 108 -3.01 -12.96 -7.25
N ASP A 109 -4.14 -13.68 -7.28
CA ASP A 109 -5.46 -13.10 -7.08
C ASP A 109 -5.79 -12.91 -5.58
N VAL A 110 -5.01 -13.52 -4.68
CA VAL A 110 -5.14 -13.38 -3.22
C VAL A 110 -3.89 -12.72 -2.66
N SER A 111 -4.05 -11.48 -2.19
CA SER A 111 -2.98 -10.60 -1.71
C SER A 111 -1.87 -10.43 -2.75
N GLY A 112 -2.28 -10.09 -3.97
CA GLY A 112 -1.40 -9.80 -5.09
C GLY A 112 -0.74 -8.43 -5.00
N MET A 113 -0.32 -7.93 -6.15
CA MET A 113 0.38 -6.66 -6.27
C MET A 113 -0.10 -5.86 -7.47
N MET A 114 -0.11 -4.54 -7.30
CA MET A 114 -0.37 -3.58 -8.36
C MET A 114 0.93 -3.25 -9.07
N LEU A 115 0.94 -3.44 -10.39
CA LEU A 115 2.07 -3.05 -11.24
C LEU A 115 2.06 -1.54 -11.47
N ILE A 116 3.18 -0.88 -11.15
CA ILE A 116 3.39 0.54 -11.43
C ILE A 116 4.19 0.72 -12.72
N SER A 117 5.24 -0.08 -12.93
CA SER A 117 6.04 -0.06 -14.15
C SER A 117 6.82 -1.35 -14.35
N GLY A 118 7.22 -1.63 -15.59
CA GLY A 118 7.96 -2.84 -15.96
C GLY A 118 7.04 -3.94 -16.48
N GLU A 119 7.45 -5.19 -16.28
CA GLU A 119 6.77 -6.37 -16.81
C GLU A 119 5.64 -6.84 -15.89
N LYS A 120 4.55 -7.34 -16.49
CA LYS A 120 3.47 -7.98 -15.72
C LYS A 120 4.00 -9.24 -15.02
N TYR A 121 3.48 -9.50 -13.82
CA TYR A 121 3.82 -10.72 -13.09
C TYR A 121 3.58 -11.97 -13.93
N SER A 122 4.57 -12.87 -13.92
CA SER A 122 4.48 -14.19 -14.53
C SER A 122 4.95 -15.23 -13.53
N LYS A 123 4.10 -16.21 -13.24
CA LYS A 123 4.42 -17.35 -12.36
C LYS A 123 5.52 -18.26 -12.91
N ASP A 124 5.75 -18.22 -14.23
CA ASP A 124 6.74 -19.06 -14.91
C ASP A 124 8.15 -18.42 -14.87
N ASP A 125 8.23 -17.19 -14.35
CA ASP A 125 9.47 -16.43 -14.25
C ASP A 125 10.18 -16.72 -12.93
N THR A 126 11.21 -17.56 -12.99
CA THR A 126 11.95 -18.00 -11.81
C THR A 126 13.02 -17.02 -11.35
N ASP A 127 13.40 -16.05 -12.20
CA ASP A 127 14.57 -15.20 -11.99
C ASP A 127 14.17 -13.72 -11.78
N GLY A 128 12.89 -13.40 -11.95
CA GLY A 128 12.30 -12.08 -11.78
C GLY A 128 11.96 -11.76 -10.33
N VAL A 129 12.12 -10.50 -9.96
CA VAL A 129 11.52 -9.93 -8.75
C VAL A 129 10.74 -8.65 -9.08
N TRP A 130 9.63 -8.49 -8.39
CA TRP A 130 8.81 -7.29 -8.42
C TRP A 130 9.04 -6.53 -7.13
N LEU A 131 9.74 -5.40 -7.25
CA LEU A 131 10.24 -4.65 -6.11
C LEU A 131 9.32 -3.47 -5.80
N SER A 132 9.19 -3.11 -4.52
CA SER A 132 8.45 -1.89 -4.14
C SER A 132 9.02 -0.66 -4.87
N ASP A 133 8.14 0.13 -5.50
CA ASP A 133 8.52 1.36 -6.19
C ASP A 133 9.23 2.36 -5.25
N LYS A 134 8.72 2.50 -4.03
CA LYS A 134 9.30 3.35 -2.98
C LYS A 134 10.66 2.84 -2.53
N TYR A 135 10.80 1.53 -2.30
CA TYR A 135 12.08 0.95 -1.90
C TYR A 135 13.13 1.12 -2.99
N ALA A 136 12.76 0.86 -4.25
CA ALA A 136 13.65 1.04 -5.39
C ALA A 136 14.14 2.50 -5.51
N ALA A 137 13.21 3.47 -5.40
CA ALA A 137 13.54 4.89 -5.45
C ALA A 137 14.47 5.34 -4.30
N ALA A 138 14.19 4.89 -3.07
CA ALA A 138 14.99 5.26 -1.89
C ALA A 138 16.41 4.66 -1.94
N ASN A 139 16.56 3.47 -2.51
CA ASN A 139 17.83 2.75 -2.60
C ASN A 139 18.53 2.89 -3.95
N GLY A 140 17.97 3.65 -4.90
CA GLY A 140 18.57 3.89 -6.22
C GLY A 140 18.58 2.68 -7.15
N PHE A 141 17.68 1.71 -6.95
CA PHE A 141 17.46 0.60 -7.87
C PHE A 141 16.55 1.03 -9.03
N LYS A 142 16.78 0.46 -10.21
CA LYS A 142 15.99 0.68 -11.43
C LYS A 142 15.51 -0.65 -12.01
N LEU A 143 14.52 -0.54 -12.89
CA LEU A 143 14.08 -1.67 -13.72
C LEU A 143 15.27 -2.24 -14.50
N GLY A 144 15.42 -3.56 -14.45
CA GLY A 144 16.50 -4.29 -15.10
C GLY A 144 17.74 -4.53 -14.24
N ASP A 145 17.87 -3.85 -13.09
CA ASP A 145 18.99 -4.06 -12.18
C ASP A 145 18.90 -5.44 -11.51
N SER A 146 20.05 -5.94 -11.05
CA SER A 146 20.10 -7.14 -10.20
C SER A 146 20.05 -6.76 -8.73
N ILE A 147 19.35 -7.56 -7.94
CA ILE A 147 19.28 -7.46 -6.49
C ILE A 147 19.49 -8.84 -5.88
N THR A 148 20.24 -8.90 -4.78
CA THR A 148 20.54 -10.17 -4.10
C THR A 148 20.00 -10.15 -2.68
N PHE A 149 19.06 -11.04 -2.40
CA PHE A 149 18.49 -11.23 -1.07
C PHE A 149 19.26 -12.31 -0.33
N LYS A 150 19.60 -12.05 0.94
CA LYS A 150 20.21 -13.02 1.85
C LYS A 150 19.21 -13.42 2.91
N TYR A 151 18.92 -14.71 2.97
CA TYR A 151 18.07 -15.27 4.01
C TYR A 151 18.72 -16.53 4.58
N LYS A 152 19.10 -16.49 5.86
CA LYS A 152 19.89 -17.55 6.51
C LYS A 152 21.17 -17.84 5.70
N ASN A 153 21.32 -19.06 5.19
CA ASN A 153 22.47 -19.48 4.38
C ASN A 153 22.20 -19.45 2.87
N LEU A 154 21.07 -18.87 2.45
CA LEU A 154 20.68 -18.77 1.05
C LEU A 154 20.98 -17.37 0.51
N GLU A 155 21.58 -17.30 -0.67
CA GLU A 155 21.66 -16.09 -1.48
C GLU A 155 20.78 -16.26 -2.72
N ILE A 156 19.77 -15.40 -2.86
CA ILE A 156 18.82 -15.42 -3.97
C ILE A 156 19.08 -14.18 -4.81
N LYS A 157 19.64 -14.38 -6.01
CA LYS A 157 19.91 -13.29 -6.95
C LYS A 157 18.79 -13.21 -7.98
N CYS A 158 18.12 -12.07 -8.05
CA CYS A 158 17.02 -11.82 -8.97
C CYS A 158 17.28 -10.59 -9.84
N LYS A 159 16.55 -10.49 -10.95
CA LYS A 159 16.47 -9.28 -11.78
C LYS A 159 15.18 -8.53 -11.48
N ILE A 160 15.26 -7.22 -11.26
CA ILE A 160 14.09 -6.37 -11.03
C ILE A 160 13.35 -6.22 -12.36
N LYS A 161 12.20 -6.89 -12.48
CA LYS A 161 11.39 -6.89 -13.72
C LYS A 161 10.19 -5.96 -13.64
N GLY A 162 9.71 -5.68 -12.43
CA GLY A 162 8.64 -4.72 -12.21
C GLY A 162 8.83 -3.92 -10.93
N LEU A 163 8.27 -2.72 -10.92
CA LEU A 163 8.06 -1.91 -9.72
C LEU A 163 6.58 -1.97 -9.36
N ILE A 164 6.30 -2.23 -8.08
CA ILE A 164 4.96 -2.58 -7.62
C ILE A 164 4.58 -1.86 -6.33
N LYS A 165 3.28 -1.90 -6.03
CA LYS A 165 2.71 -1.69 -4.70
C LYS A 165 1.95 -2.94 -4.28
N ALA A 166 2.07 -3.33 -3.02
CA ALA A 166 1.35 -4.48 -2.47
C ALA A 166 0.54 -4.02 -1.25
N SER A 167 -0.73 -4.40 -1.19
CA SER A 167 -1.65 -4.10 -0.08
C SER A 167 -1.17 -4.68 1.26
N GLU A 168 -0.40 -5.76 1.19
CA GLU A 168 0.30 -6.37 2.32
C GLU A 168 1.31 -5.46 3.03
N TYR A 169 1.80 -4.43 2.33
CA TYR A 169 2.86 -3.55 2.83
C TYR A 169 2.49 -2.08 2.67
N LEU A 170 1.47 -1.64 3.42
CA LEU A 170 1.14 -0.21 3.56
C LEU A 170 2.22 0.56 4.34
N ILE A 171 2.84 -0.10 5.31
CA ILE A 171 3.92 0.44 6.13
C ILE A 171 5.13 -0.49 5.98
N CYS A 172 6.19 0.02 5.37
CA CYS A 172 7.44 -0.72 5.19
C CYS A 172 8.41 -0.35 6.30
N VAL A 173 8.57 -1.25 7.26
CA VAL A 173 9.61 -1.19 8.30
C VAL A 173 10.60 -2.32 8.09
N ARG A 174 11.82 -2.15 8.60
CA ARG A 174 12.84 -3.20 8.54
C ARG A 174 12.44 -4.42 9.36
N ASP A 175 11.83 -4.19 10.53
CA ASP A 175 11.35 -5.24 11.41
C ASP A 175 10.21 -4.71 12.31
N SER A 176 9.44 -5.63 12.90
CA SER A 176 8.26 -5.31 13.70
C SER A 176 8.56 -4.52 14.98
N SER A 177 9.81 -4.46 15.46
CA SER A 177 10.16 -3.64 16.62
C SER A 177 10.05 -2.13 16.35
N GLN A 178 10.03 -1.73 15.07
CA GLN A 178 9.90 -0.33 14.66
C GLN A 178 8.43 0.16 14.59
N LEU A 179 7.46 -0.74 14.79
CA LEU A 179 6.03 -0.41 14.82
C LEU A 179 5.50 -0.17 16.25
N MET A 180 6.40 -0.16 17.25
CA MET A 180 6.10 0.13 18.66
C MET A 180 6.28 1.61 19.00
#